data_AF-A0A0S4M5K1-F1
#
_entry.id   AF-A0A0S4M5K1-F1
#
_cell.length_a   1.000
_cell.length_b   1.000
_cell.length_c   1.000
_cell.angle_alpha   90.00
_cell.angle_beta   90.00
_cell.angle_gamma   90.00
#
_symmetry.space_group_name_H-M   'P 1'
#
loop_
_entity.id
_entity.type
_entity.pdbx_description
1 polymer ?
#
loop_
_entity_poly.entity_id
_entity_poly.type
_entity_poly.pdbx_seq_one_letter_code
_entity_poly.pdbx_strand_id
1 'polypeptide(L)'
;MCWGKYDKEGYDKFGYNKDGYNRERFDGYGYNRDGVNKSGYNRDGSKSGKIAKLLLVNDDGYDKFGYDKDGYKKDGYDKHRYDKFGYDRAGYDRLDFNKYGYNRY
;
A
#
# COMPACT_ATOMS: atom_id res chain seq x y z
N MET A 1 36.07 29.13 17.16
CA MET A 1 36.04 28.80 15.72
C MET A 1 35.02 27.70 15.50
N CYS A 2 33.97 27.97 14.70
CA CYS A 2 33.27 27.04 13.81
C CYS A 2 32.03 27.79 13.30
N TRP A 3 32.22 28.50 12.19
CA TRP A 3 31.16 29.18 11.46
C TRP A 3 30.08 28.17 11.03
N GLY A 4 28.82 28.54 11.27
CA GLY A 4 27.65 27.68 11.13
C GLY A 4 27.54 27.03 9.76
N LYS A 5 27.77 25.72 9.72
CA LYS A 5 27.56 24.90 8.51
C LYS A 5 26.09 24.57 8.25
N TYR A 6 25.20 24.87 9.19
CA TYR A 6 23.78 24.52 9.16
C TYR A 6 22.92 25.74 9.54
N ASP A 7 21.75 25.85 8.93
CA ASP A 7 20.72 26.86 9.21
C ASP A 7 20.08 26.65 10.60
N LYS A 8 19.14 27.53 10.98
CA LYS A 8 18.41 27.43 12.25
C LYS A 8 17.59 26.14 12.39
N GLU A 9 17.30 25.48 11.26
CA GLU A 9 16.53 24.24 11.20
C GLU A 9 17.45 22.99 11.13
N GLY A 10 18.77 23.18 11.11
CA GLY A 10 19.77 22.10 11.11
C GLY A 10 20.14 21.57 9.73
N TYR A 11 19.87 22.32 8.66
CA TYR A 11 20.17 21.95 7.26
C TYR A 11 21.31 22.78 6.69
N ASP A 12 22.17 22.16 5.89
CA ASP A 12 23.27 22.83 5.21
C ASP A 12 22.77 23.72 4.05
N LYS A 13 23.71 24.44 3.41
CA LYS A 13 23.39 25.29 2.25
C LYS A 13 22.78 24.55 1.05
N PHE A 14 22.87 23.22 1.03
CA PHE A 14 22.28 22.35 0.00
C PHE A 14 20.94 21.76 0.45
N GLY A 15 20.47 22.11 1.65
CA GLY A 15 19.19 21.66 2.18
C GLY A 15 19.23 20.29 2.87
N TYR A 16 20.42 19.78 3.21
CA TYR A 16 20.61 18.48 3.87
C TYR A 16 21.01 18.64 5.34
N ASN A 17 20.41 17.84 6.22
CA ASN A 17 20.77 17.82 7.62
C ASN A 17 22.15 17.17 7.83
N LYS A 18 22.65 17.21 9.07
CA LYS A 18 23.91 16.54 9.45
C LYS A 18 23.97 15.03 9.13
N ASP A 19 22.82 14.38 8.99
CA ASP A 19 22.70 12.96 8.67
C ASP A 19 22.61 12.72 7.15
N GLY A 20 22.65 13.78 6.32
CA GLY A 20 22.59 13.69 4.86
C GLY A 20 21.17 13.60 4.27
N TYR A 21 20.14 13.93 5.03
CA TYR A 21 18.74 13.91 4.58
C TYR A 21 18.18 15.32 4.39
N ASN A 22 17.44 15.51 3.31
CA ASN A 22 16.73 16.75 3.02
C ASN A 22 15.57 16.99 4.00
N ARG A 23 14.89 18.13 3.84
CA ARG A 23 13.70 18.49 4.65
C ARG A 23 12.55 17.49 4.52
N GLU A 24 12.47 16.77 3.40
CA GLU A 24 11.50 15.70 3.17
C GLU A 24 11.94 14.35 3.76
N ARG A 25 13.07 14.30 4.48
CA ARG A 25 13.67 13.09 5.08
C ARG A 25 14.20 12.07 4.07
N PHE A 26 14.54 12.52 2.86
CA PHE A 26 15.20 11.71 1.83
C PHE A 26 16.65 12.15 1.65
N ASP A 27 17.53 11.20 1.40
CA ASP A 27 18.92 11.48 1.08
C ASP A 27 19.07 12.02 -0.35
N GLY A 28 20.29 12.38 -0.74
CA GLY A 28 20.58 12.87 -2.10
C GLY A 28 20.28 11.88 -3.22
N TYR A 29 20.04 10.61 -2.91
CA TYR A 29 19.63 9.57 -3.85
C TYR A 29 18.12 9.33 -3.86
N GLY A 30 17.34 10.07 -3.07
CA GLY A 30 15.89 9.95 -3.01
C GLY A 30 15.38 8.82 -2.10
N TYR A 31 16.21 8.30 -1.20
CA TYR A 31 15.88 7.25 -0.23
C TYR A 31 15.76 7.81 1.19
N ASN A 32 14.74 7.37 1.92
CA ASN A 32 14.55 7.76 3.32
C ASN A 32 15.57 7.09 4.25
N ARG A 33 15.49 7.40 5.55
CA ARG A 33 16.37 6.80 6.58
C ARG A 33 16.27 5.28 6.68
N ASP A 34 15.15 4.71 6.24
CA ASP A 34 14.93 3.27 6.16
C ASP A 34 15.50 2.64 4.88
N GLY A 35 16.10 3.43 3.99
CA GLY A 35 16.70 2.97 2.74
C GLY A 35 15.69 2.78 1.61
N VAL A 36 14.54 3.47 1.67
CA VAL A 36 13.43 3.29 0.73
C VAL A 36 13.07 4.60 0.03
N ASN A 37 12.85 4.54 -1.28
CA ASN A 37 12.47 5.69 -2.09
C ASN A 37 10.99 6.07 -1.93
N LYS A 38 10.63 7.25 -2.45
CA LYS A 38 9.24 7.74 -2.47
C LYS A 38 8.25 6.77 -3.11
N SER A 39 8.70 5.94 -4.06
CA SER A 39 7.90 4.95 -4.76
C SER A 39 7.75 3.61 -4.00
N GLY A 40 8.34 3.47 -2.81
CA GLY A 40 8.23 2.24 -2.03
C GLY A 40 9.33 1.21 -2.27
N TYR A 41 10.40 1.53 -3.00
CA TYR A 41 11.48 0.61 -3.34
C TYR A 41 12.76 0.87 -2.55
N ASN A 42 13.39 -0.19 -2.08
CA ASN A 42 14.71 -0.19 -1.46
C ASN A 42 15.80 0.13 -2.51
N ARG A 43 17.02 0.45 -2.04
CA ARG A 43 18.17 0.75 -2.92
C ARG A 43 18.60 -0.40 -3.84
N ASP A 44 18.28 -1.63 -3.46
CA ASP A 44 18.52 -2.83 -4.27
C ASP A 44 17.45 -3.05 -5.36
N GLY A 45 16.46 -2.15 -5.45
CA GLY A 45 15.32 -2.26 -6.37
C GLY A 45 14.19 -3.15 -5.87
N SER A 46 14.29 -3.74 -4.66
CA SER A 46 13.22 -4.54 -4.08
C SER A 46 12.12 -3.67 -3.46
N LYS A 47 10.84 -4.08 -3.52
CA LYS A 47 9.74 -3.34 -2.89
C LYS A 47 9.84 -3.46 -1.36
N SER A 48 9.85 -2.33 -0.66
CA SER A 48 10.01 -2.31 0.79
C SER A 48 8.71 -2.59 1.53
N GLY A 49 8.71 -3.63 2.35
CA GLY A 49 7.59 -3.96 3.25
C GLY A 49 7.26 -2.85 4.26
N LYS A 50 8.23 -1.98 4.58
CA LYS A 50 8.05 -0.87 5.53
C LYS A 50 7.13 0.22 4.98
N ILE A 51 7.25 0.55 3.69
CA ILE A 51 6.32 1.47 3.03
C ILE A 51 5.10 0.71 2.52
N ALA A 52 5.18 -0.58 2.16
CA ALA A 52 3.99 -1.38 1.86
C ALA A 52 2.99 -1.44 3.04
N LYS A 53 3.43 -1.18 4.28
CA LYS A 53 2.53 -1.02 5.42
C LYS A 53 1.87 0.38 5.52
N LEU A 54 2.45 1.38 4.86
CA LEU A 54 1.86 2.72 4.70
C LEU A 54 1.04 2.81 3.38
N LEU A 55 1.44 2.03 2.38
CA LEU A 55 0.83 1.73 1.09
C LEU A 55 0.21 0.33 1.16
N LEU A 56 -0.61 0.01 2.18
CA LEU A 56 -1.27 -1.30 2.49
C LEU A 56 -2.23 -1.81 1.40
N VAL A 57 -1.77 -1.72 0.19
CA VAL A 57 -2.43 -1.84 -1.07
C VAL A 57 -1.31 -2.47 -1.87
N ASN A 58 -1.32 -3.82 -1.97
CA ASN A 58 -0.66 -4.46 -3.09
C ASN A 58 -1.01 -3.67 -4.36
N ASP A 59 -0.16 -3.58 -5.38
CA ASP A 59 -0.32 -2.72 -6.59
C ASP A 59 -1.75 -2.56 -7.15
N ASP A 60 -2.67 -3.49 -6.85
CA ASP A 60 -4.08 -3.55 -7.20
C ASP A 60 -5.14 -3.18 -6.11
N GLY A 61 -4.81 -2.89 -4.84
CA GLY A 61 -5.80 -2.60 -3.77
C GLY A 61 -6.06 -3.71 -2.75
N TYR A 62 -5.32 -4.82 -2.81
CA TYR A 62 -5.63 -6.04 -2.07
C TYR A 62 -4.67 -6.26 -0.90
N ASP A 63 -5.13 -6.96 0.14
CA ASP A 63 -4.39 -7.41 1.31
C ASP A 63 -3.49 -8.61 0.97
N LYS A 64 -2.73 -9.07 1.96
CA LYS A 64 -1.82 -10.23 1.84
C LYS A 64 -2.51 -11.55 1.45
N PHE A 65 -3.83 -11.63 1.54
CA PHE A 65 -4.64 -12.77 1.16
C PHE A 65 -5.36 -12.55 -0.19
N GLY A 66 -5.09 -11.43 -0.84
CA GLY A 66 -5.68 -11.06 -2.12
C GLY A 66 -7.11 -10.53 -2.00
N TYR A 67 -7.54 -10.03 -0.84
CA TYR A 67 -8.84 -9.37 -0.62
C TYR A 67 -8.69 -7.85 -0.56
N ASP A 68 -9.59 -7.12 -1.19
CA ASP A 68 -9.65 -5.66 -1.10
C ASP A 68 -10.08 -5.22 0.31
N LYS A 69 -10.11 -3.91 0.52
CA LYS A 69 -10.59 -3.29 1.78
C LYS A 69 -12.00 -3.73 2.19
N ASP A 70 -12.82 -4.18 1.25
CA ASP A 70 -14.21 -4.59 1.43
C ASP A 70 -14.34 -6.12 1.62
N GLY A 71 -13.22 -6.86 1.55
CA GLY A 71 -13.15 -8.30 1.76
C GLY A 71 -13.36 -9.15 0.51
N TYR A 72 -13.24 -8.57 -0.69
CA TYR A 72 -13.44 -9.24 -1.98
C TYR A 72 -12.13 -9.47 -2.72
N LYS A 73 -12.00 -10.62 -3.37
CA LYS A 73 -10.85 -10.92 -4.21
C LYS A 73 -10.90 -10.18 -5.55
N LYS A 74 -9.79 -10.21 -6.29
CA LYS A 74 -9.68 -9.62 -7.65
C LYS A 74 -10.72 -10.14 -8.65
N ASP A 75 -11.26 -11.33 -8.42
CA ASP A 75 -12.36 -11.92 -9.20
C ASP A 75 -13.76 -11.41 -8.79
N GLY A 76 -13.86 -10.53 -7.79
CA GLY A 76 -15.11 -9.92 -7.32
C GLY A 76 -15.88 -10.75 -6.29
N TYR A 77 -15.28 -11.82 -5.77
CA TYR A 77 -15.93 -12.75 -4.83
C TYR A 77 -15.26 -12.71 -3.45
N ASP A 78 -16.07 -12.84 -2.40
CA ASP A 78 -15.63 -12.95 -1.02
C ASP A 78 -15.00 -14.34 -0.74
N LYS A 79 -14.53 -14.54 0.49
CA LYS A 79 -13.96 -15.82 0.95
C LYS A 79 -14.95 -17.00 0.85
N HIS A 80 -16.25 -16.71 0.79
CA HIS A 80 -17.34 -17.67 0.69
C HIS A 80 -17.82 -17.87 -0.76
N ARG A 81 -17.12 -17.28 -1.75
CA ARG A 81 -17.45 -17.32 -3.18
C ARG A 81 -18.75 -16.60 -3.55
N TYR A 82 -19.15 -15.60 -2.77
CA TYR A 82 -20.28 -14.72 -3.08
C TYR A 82 -19.78 -13.37 -3.57
N ASP A 83 -20.46 -12.80 -4.55
CA ASP A 83 -20.21 -11.46 -5.05
C ASP A 83 -20.67 -10.40 -4.03
N LYS A 84 -20.42 -9.13 -4.35
CA LYS A 84 -20.84 -7.99 -3.52
C LYS A 84 -22.35 -7.88 -3.29
N PHE A 85 -23.15 -8.59 -4.08
CA PHE A 85 -24.60 -8.63 -3.99
C PHE A 85 -25.10 -9.88 -3.25
N GLY A 86 -24.19 -10.74 -2.79
CA GLY A 86 -24.51 -11.95 -2.04
C GLY A 86 -24.82 -13.17 -2.90
N TYR A 87 -24.50 -13.16 -4.20
CA TYR A 87 -24.75 -14.26 -5.14
C TYR A 87 -23.47 -15.04 -5.47
N ASP A 88 -23.57 -16.36 -5.58
CA ASP A 88 -22.50 -17.22 -6.04
C ASP A 88 -22.22 -17.04 -7.54
N ARG A 89 -21.18 -17.70 -8.07
CA ARG A 89 -20.87 -17.68 -9.51
C ARG A 89 -22.01 -18.18 -10.42
N ALA A 90 -22.97 -18.91 -9.86
CA ALA A 90 -24.13 -19.41 -10.58
C ALA A 90 -25.35 -18.47 -10.46
N GLY A 91 -25.23 -17.37 -9.71
CA GLY A 91 -26.27 -16.36 -9.51
C GLY A 91 -27.26 -16.68 -8.40
N TYR A 92 -26.90 -17.56 -7.46
CA TYR A 92 -27.73 -17.97 -6.32
C TYR A 92 -27.19 -17.41 -5.00
N ASP A 93 -28.09 -16.97 -4.14
CA ASP A 93 -27.75 -16.46 -2.81
C ASP A 93 -27.41 -17.59 -1.82
N ARG A 94 -27.14 -17.23 -0.57
CA ARG A 94 -26.83 -18.19 0.51
C ARG A 94 -28.00 -19.12 0.87
N LEU A 95 -29.19 -18.84 0.37
CA LEU A 95 -30.42 -19.60 0.56
C LEU A 95 -30.77 -20.41 -0.70
N ASP A 96 -29.84 -20.50 -1.67
CA ASP A 96 -30.02 -21.14 -2.98
C ASP A 96 -31.09 -20.48 -3.85
N PHE A 97 -31.41 -19.20 -3.64
CA PHE A 97 -32.33 -18.43 -4.48
C PHE A 97 -31.60 -17.50 -5.44
N ASN A 98 -32.00 -17.47 -6.71
CA ASN A 98 -31.50 -16.48 -7.64
C ASN A 98 -32.16 -15.11 -7.45
N LYS A 99 -31.65 -14.07 -8.13
CA LYS A 99 -32.21 -12.70 -8.10
C LYS A 99 -33.67 -12.57 -8.54
N TYR A 100 -34.27 -13.64 -9.07
CA TYR A 100 -35.66 -13.72 -9.50
C TYR A 100 -36.51 -14.61 -8.57
N GLY A 101 -35.95 -15.12 -7.46
CA GLY A 101 -36.63 -15.95 -6.48
C GLY A 101 -36.75 -17.43 -6.84
N TYR A 102 -35.99 -17.94 -7.83
CA TYR A 102 -35.98 -19.37 -8.14
C TYR A 102 -34.93 -20.09 -7.31
N ASN A 103 -35.33 -21.21 -6.70
CA ASN A 103 -34.42 -22.13 -6.02
C ASN A 103 -33.55 -22.88 -7.05
N ARG A 104 -32.31 -23.18 -6.66
CA ARG A 104 -31.38 -24.07 -7.37
C ARG A 104 -31.89 -25.51 -7.54
N TYR A 105 -32.97 -25.88 -6.85
CA TYR A 105 -33.63 -27.20 -6.86
C TYR A 105 -35.10 -27.13 -7.27
#